data_AF-T5AMU2-F1
#
_entry.id   AF-T5AMU2-F1
#
_cell.length_a   1.000
_cell.length_b   1.000
_cell.length_c   1.000
_cell.angle_alpha   90.00
_cell.angle_beta   90.00
_cell.angle_gamma   90.00
#
_symmetry.space_group_name_H-M   'P 1'
#
loop_
_entity.id
_entity.type
_entity.pdbx_description
1 polymer ?
#
loop_
_entity_poly.entity_id
_entity_poly.type
_entity_poly.pdbx_seq_one_letter_code
_entity_poly.pdbx_strand_id
1 'polypeptide(L)'
;MREASGQVLWKWRDAQEAHKYKQCENDEQSMVYSLIDDSGGDGIWSQTLLKRLNMHDSVLKTALKHLQTKGLIAPFKNVEHPNKKMYIKASIRPSDRATGGPWYTDQNLDEAFIEDLQRPFMSIYFIRRQSGYLSTHGGAAAGPPRAQAPKKGIVKGSLDKGKKRSAEEMARAPPSKAVHISASAAPGPRREAVFLPLPAGYMGYLTVREIARLLSSSGITNNIILTEDDVKKLVDVLVWDNLVEPVKIAGRLGYRVARVAKQSTESWAGRDDPAGRGGEPELYISPLTEAPCGGCPVFDLCEESGPVGPSNCVYFRQWLDA
;
A
#
# COMPACT_ATOMS: atom_id res chain seq x y z
N MET A 1 23.68 -7.36 36.65
CA MET A 1 22.97 -6.19 36.11
C MET A 1 23.45 -4.93 36.80
N ARG A 2 24.02 -3.99 36.04
CA ARG A 2 24.38 -2.64 36.53
C ARG A 2 23.51 -1.64 35.78
N GLU A 3 22.89 -0.72 36.50
CA GLU A 3 22.17 0.40 35.88
C GLU A 3 23.14 1.36 35.18
N ALA A 4 22.60 2.29 34.38
CA ALA A 4 23.37 3.42 33.84
C ALA A 4 23.99 4.30 34.94
N SER A 5 23.42 4.26 36.14
CA SER A 5 23.90 4.91 37.38
C SER A 5 25.08 4.18 38.05
N GLY A 6 25.47 2.99 37.56
CA GLY A 6 26.54 2.17 38.14
C GLY A 6 26.14 1.33 39.35
N GLN A 7 24.88 1.41 39.79
CA GLN A 7 24.37 0.66 40.95
C GLN A 7 24.17 -0.82 40.60
N VAL A 8 24.56 -1.72 41.52
CA VAL A 8 24.42 -3.17 41.37
C VAL A 8 23.00 -3.58 41.77
N LEU A 9 22.29 -4.20 40.84
CA LEU A 9 20.92 -4.66 41.03
C LEU A 9 20.86 -6.18 41.08
N TRP A 10 19.97 -6.68 41.93
CA TRP A 10 19.64 -8.11 42.04
C TRP A 10 18.36 -8.37 41.25
N LYS A 11 18.40 -9.35 40.36
CA LYS A 11 17.22 -9.81 39.61
C LYS A 11 17.02 -11.29 39.93
N TRP A 12 15.79 -11.65 40.31
CA TRP A 12 15.42 -13.05 40.46
C TRP A 12 15.45 -13.73 39.08
N ARG A 13 16.11 -14.89 38.98
CA ARG A 13 16.25 -15.65 37.74
C ARG A 13 15.54 -16.99 37.91
N ASP A 14 14.86 -17.41 36.86
CA ASP A 14 14.28 -18.75 36.80
C ASP A 14 15.34 -19.84 36.97
N ALA A 15 14.96 -20.94 37.61
CA ALA A 15 15.87 -22.04 37.92
C ALA A 15 16.57 -22.58 36.66
N GLN A 16 15.85 -22.65 35.54
CA GLN A 16 16.39 -23.08 34.25
C GLN A 16 17.47 -22.13 33.72
N GLU A 17 17.33 -20.82 33.91
CA GLU A 17 18.35 -19.87 33.51
C GLU A 17 19.56 -19.91 34.44
N ALA A 18 19.33 -20.08 35.75
CA ALA A 18 20.42 -20.24 36.71
C ALA A 18 21.27 -21.49 36.42
N HIS A 19 20.66 -22.57 35.92
CA HIS A 19 21.40 -23.75 35.46
C HIS A 19 22.32 -23.47 34.28
N LYS A 20 21.99 -22.53 33.39
CA LYS A 20 22.87 -22.14 32.26
C LYS A 20 24.15 -21.45 32.74
N TYR A 21 24.07 -20.68 33.82
CA TYR A 21 25.27 -20.10 34.46
C TYR A 21 26.17 -21.17 35.07
N LYS A 22 25.59 -22.25 35.64
CA LYS A 22 26.37 -23.39 36.15
C LYS A 22 27.07 -24.20 35.05
N GLN A 23 26.60 -24.10 33.80
CA GLN A 23 27.26 -24.74 32.66
C GLN A 23 28.49 -23.96 32.17
N CYS A 24 28.71 -22.74 32.65
CA CYS A 24 29.94 -21.99 32.41
C CYS A 24 31.04 -22.55 33.31
N GLU A 25 32.13 -23.06 32.73
CA GLU A 25 33.21 -23.70 33.47
C GLU A 25 34.18 -22.67 34.06
N ASN A 26 34.46 -21.61 33.31
CA ASN A 26 35.34 -20.52 33.74
C ASN A 26 34.55 -19.31 34.21
N ASP A 27 35.14 -18.58 35.17
CA ASP A 27 34.63 -17.28 35.62
C ASP A 27 34.54 -16.27 34.46
N GLU A 28 35.53 -16.27 33.57
CA GLU A 28 35.54 -15.46 32.35
C GLU A 28 34.33 -15.75 31.43
N GLN A 29 33.94 -17.02 31.30
CA GLN A 29 32.78 -17.41 30.51
C GLN A 29 31.49 -16.91 31.16
N SER A 30 31.40 -17.01 32.50
CA SER A 30 30.27 -16.50 33.28
C SER A 30 30.12 -14.98 33.14
N MET A 31 31.24 -14.24 33.15
CA MET A 31 31.25 -12.78 32.94
C MET A 31 30.80 -12.41 31.52
N VAL A 32 31.32 -13.09 30.49
CA VAL A 32 30.91 -12.87 29.09
C VAL A 32 29.42 -13.16 28.91
N TYR A 33 28.95 -14.29 29.45
CA TYR A 33 27.55 -14.68 29.38
C TYR A 33 26.64 -13.67 30.10
N SER A 34 27.03 -13.18 31.27
CA SER A 34 26.27 -12.16 32.01
C SER A 34 26.12 -10.86 31.22
N LEU A 35 27.15 -10.40 30.50
CA LEU A 35 27.06 -9.18 29.69
C LEU A 35 26.16 -9.35 28.45
N ILE A 36 26.20 -10.52 27.83
CA ILE A 36 25.33 -10.84 26.69
C ILE A 36 23.88 -10.95 27.15
N ASP A 37 23.64 -11.52 28.32
CA ASP A 37 22.31 -11.61 28.90
C ASP A 37 21.78 -10.24 29.35
N ASP A 38 22.64 -9.38 29.91
CA ASP A 38 22.30 -7.98 30.22
C ASP A 38 21.97 -7.16 28.96
N SER A 39 22.50 -7.52 27.77
CA SER A 39 22.17 -6.84 26.49
C SER A 39 20.79 -7.20 25.91
N GLY A 40 20.13 -8.25 26.41
CA GLY A 40 18.79 -8.62 26.00
C GLY A 40 18.64 -8.87 24.49
N GLY A 41 17.54 -8.38 23.91
CA GLY A 41 17.15 -8.62 22.51
C GLY A 41 17.98 -7.88 21.46
N ASP A 42 18.66 -6.79 21.82
CA ASP A 42 19.49 -6.01 20.88
C ASP A 42 20.86 -6.64 20.64
N GLY A 43 21.26 -7.55 21.54
CA GLY A 43 22.56 -8.22 21.52
C GLY A 43 23.73 -7.27 21.76
N ILE A 44 24.95 -7.81 21.69
CA ILE A 44 26.16 -7.05 21.94
C ILE A 44 27.26 -7.38 20.93
N TRP A 45 28.02 -6.33 20.55
CA TRP A 45 29.17 -6.45 19.68
C TRP A 45 30.39 -7.02 20.41
N SER A 46 31.11 -7.94 19.78
CA SER A 46 32.33 -8.55 20.37
C SER A 46 33.39 -7.55 20.83
N GLN A 47 33.57 -6.44 20.11
CA GLN A 47 34.56 -5.43 20.52
C GLN A 47 34.07 -4.61 21.73
N THR A 48 32.76 -4.47 21.92
CA THR A 48 32.19 -3.87 23.13
C THR A 48 32.39 -4.78 24.34
N LEU A 49 32.26 -6.10 24.18
CA LEU A 49 32.60 -7.07 25.23
C LEU A 49 34.07 -6.96 25.65
N LEU A 50 34.99 -6.90 24.68
CA LEU A 50 36.41 -6.75 24.93
C LEU A 50 36.73 -5.49 25.74
N LYS A 51 36.13 -4.35 25.35
CA LYS A 51 36.31 -3.05 26.05
C LYS A 51 35.72 -3.05 27.46
N ARG A 52 34.57 -3.70 27.68
CA ARG A 52 33.89 -3.70 28.99
C ARG A 52 34.51 -4.67 29.98
N LEU A 53 34.95 -5.84 29.53
CA LEU A 53 35.57 -6.85 30.38
C LEU A 53 37.06 -6.64 30.58
N ASN A 54 37.69 -5.79 29.76
CA ASN A 54 39.13 -5.53 29.78
C ASN A 54 39.97 -6.83 29.78
N MET A 55 39.59 -7.77 28.90
CA MET A 55 40.23 -9.08 28.77
C MET A 55 41.00 -9.19 27.46
N HIS A 56 41.89 -10.17 27.34
CA HIS A 56 42.64 -10.40 26.11
C HIS A 56 41.76 -11.01 25.00
N ASP A 57 41.97 -10.60 23.75
CA ASP A 57 41.13 -10.97 22.60
C ASP A 57 41.13 -12.49 22.32
N SER A 58 42.25 -13.18 22.54
CA SER A 58 42.31 -14.65 22.40
C SER A 58 41.40 -15.36 23.40
N VAL A 59 41.34 -14.87 24.63
CA VAL A 59 40.53 -15.44 25.72
C VAL A 59 39.06 -15.24 25.43
N LEU A 60 38.66 -14.02 25.02
CA LEU A 60 37.29 -13.72 24.61
C LEU A 60 36.83 -14.62 23.45
N LYS A 61 37.67 -14.81 22.42
CA LYS A 61 37.37 -15.68 21.28
C LYS A 61 37.16 -17.14 21.70
N THR A 62 37.98 -17.65 22.63
CA THR A 62 37.83 -19.01 23.17
C THR A 62 36.56 -19.14 23.99
N ALA A 63 36.26 -18.17 24.86
CA ALA A 63 35.03 -18.16 25.66
C ALA A 63 33.77 -18.11 24.77
N LEU A 64 33.73 -17.23 23.76
CA LEU A 64 32.62 -17.13 22.82
C LEU A 64 32.40 -18.44 22.05
N LYS A 65 33.47 -19.09 21.58
CA LYS A 65 33.37 -20.40 20.91
C LYS A 65 32.79 -21.46 21.83
N HIS A 66 33.27 -21.57 23.08
CA HIS A 66 32.75 -22.55 24.02
C HIS A 66 31.27 -22.34 24.35
N LEU A 67 30.88 -21.08 24.58
CA LEU A 67 29.50 -20.71 24.85
C LEU A 67 28.57 -20.96 23.64
N GLN A 68 29.10 -20.81 22.42
CA GLN A 68 28.39 -21.14 21.18
C GLN A 68 28.26 -22.66 21.01
N THR A 69 29.33 -23.44 21.26
CA THR A 69 29.29 -24.91 21.21
C THR A 69 28.29 -25.49 22.20
N LYS A 70 28.16 -24.89 23.38
CA LYS A 70 27.15 -25.27 24.39
C LYS A 70 25.73 -24.80 24.05
N GLY A 71 25.53 -24.02 22.99
CA GLY A 71 24.22 -23.51 22.58
C GLY A 71 23.64 -22.46 23.55
N LEU A 72 24.47 -21.80 24.34
CA LEU A 72 24.02 -20.75 25.27
C LEU A 72 23.86 -19.39 24.56
N ILE A 73 24.68 -19.16 23.52
CA ILE A 73 24.77 -17.92 22.75
C ILE A 73 24.71 -18.26 21.26
N ALA A 74 24.07 -17.40 20.47
CA ALA A 74 24.04 -17.47 19.03
C ALA A 74 24.67 -16.20 18.42
N PRO A 75 25.50 -16.33 17.37
CA PRO A 75 25.85 -15.19 16.55
C PRO A 75 24.63 -14.79 15.71
N PHE A 76 24.40 -13.50 15.57
CA PHE A 76 23.40 -12.98 14.64
C PHE A 76 23.91 -11.72 13.97
N LYS A 77 23.22 -11.29 12.91
CA LYS A 77 23.56 -10.07 12.19
C LYS A 77 22.52 -9.01 12.52
N ASN A 78 22.97 -7.78 12.71
CA ASN A 78 22.12 -6.64 13.01
C ASN A 78 21.93 -5.79 11.74
N VAL A 79 20.70 -5.37 11.46
CA VAL A 79 20.34 -4.54 10.30
C VAL A 79 20.97 -3.15 10.37
N GLU A 80 21.01 -2.51 11.54
CA GLU A 80 21.66 -1.20 11.72
C GLU A 80 23.19 -1.29 11.52
N HIS A 81 23.76 -2.46 11.80
CA HIS A 81 25.21 -2.69 11.86
C HIS A 81 25.62 -4.02 11.21
N PRO A 82 25.50 -4.14 9.87
CA PRO A 82 25.65 -5.42 9.16
C PRO A 82 27.07 -6.00 9.25
N ASN A 83 28.08 -5.14 9.34
CA ASN A 83 29.49 -5.55 9.39
C ASN A 83 30.00 -5.91 10.80
N LYS A 84 29.18 -5.75 11.85
CA LYS A 84 29.58 -6.02 13.24
C LYS A 84 29.24 -7.45 13.64
N LYS A 85 30.17 -8.12 14.34
CA LYS A 85 29.95 -9.47 14.91
C LYS A 85 29.14 -9.37 16.21
N MET A 86 27.84 -9.53 16.10
CA MET A 86 26.90 -9.45 17.23
C MET A 86 26.61 -10.83 17.81
N TYR A 87 26.38 -10.87 19.12
CA TYR A 87 26.03 -12.07 19.87
C TYR A 87 24.79 -11.82 20.71
N ILE A 88 23.89 -12.80 20.76
CA ILE A 88 22.66 -12.79 21.56
C ILE A 88 22.53 -14.12 22.31
N LYS A 89 21.82 -14.10 23.44
CA LYS A 89 21.47 -15.32 24.16
C LYS A 89 20.58 -16.22 23.29
N ALA A 90 20.92 -17.49 23.16
CA ALA A 90 20.24 -18.41 22.24
C ALA A 90 18.74 -18.63 22.54
N SER A 91 18.30 -18.38 23.78
CA SER A 91 16.90 -18.50 24.16
C SER A 91 16.07 -17.23 23.93
N ILE A 92 16.68 -16.14 23.48
CA ILE A 92 15.99 -14.86 23.26
C ILE A 92 15.89 -14.60 21.75
N ARG A 93 14.69 -14.24 21.29
CA ARG A 93 14.48 -13.75 19.93
C ARG A 93 15.10 -12.35 19.81
N PRO A 94 15.88 -12.06 18.75
CA PRO A 94 16.36 -10.71 18.48
C PRO A 94 15.23 -9.69 18.45
N SER A 95 15.51 -8.47 18.89
CA SER A 95 14.54 -7.38 18.86
C SER A 95 14.21 -6.96 17.43
N ASP A 96 13.00 -6.44 17.21
CA ASP A 96 12.60 -5.92 15.90
C ASP A 96 13.50 -4.77 15.43
N ARG A 97 14.09 -4.01 16.37
CA ARG A 97 15.08 -2.99 16.05
C ARG A 97 16.35 -3.59 15.47
N ALA A 98 16.84 -4.69 16.03
CA ALA A 98 18.06 -5.33 15.55
C ALA A 98 17.84 -6.16 14.27
N THR A 99 16.63 -6.70 14.07
CA THR A 99 16.27 -7.52 12.89
C THR A 99 15.56 -6.74 11.79
N GLY A 100 15.15 -5.49 12.03
CA GLY A 100 14.39 -4.66 11.07
C GLY A 100 12.88 -4.96 11.03
N GLY A 101 12.41 -5.92 11.85
CA GLY A 101 11.01 -6.32 11.92
C GLY A 101 10.55 -7.16 10.72
N PRO A 102 9.24 -7.22 10.45
CA PRO A 102 8.65 -8.06 9.39
C PRO A 102 9.05 -7.72 7.95
N TRP A 103 9.71 -6.58 7.76
CA TRP A 103 10.02 -6.00 6.45
C TRP A 103 11.37 -6.43 5.90
N TYR A 104 12.15 -7.19 6.67
CA TYR A 104 13.48 -7.62 6.30
C TYR A 104 13.56 -9.14 6.19
N THR A 105 14.11 -9.59 5.07
CA THR A 105 14.46 -10.99 4.82
C THR A 105 15.97 -11.05 4.59
N ASP A 106 16.67 -11.89 5.37
CA ASP A 106 18.12 -12.10 5.22
C ASP A 106 19.00 -10.82 5.23
N GLN A 107 18.64 -9.82 6.06
CA GLN A 107 19.24 -8.47 6.19
C GLN A 107 18.91 -7.47 5.08
N ASN A 108 18.24 -7.89 4.02
CA ASN A 108 17.80 -6.97 2.99
C ASN A 108 16.35 -6.57 3.25
N LEU A 109 16.03 -5.32 2.93
CA LEU A 109 14.64 -4.88 2.89
C LEU A 109 13.94 -5.70 1.80
N ASP A 110 12.86 -6.38 2.17
CA ASP A 110 12.08 -7.19 1.25
C ASP A 110 11.17 -6.29 0.42
N GLU A 111 11.77 -5.56 -0.51
CA GLU A 111 11.08 -4.60 -1.37
C GLU A 111 9.99 -5.29 -2.19
N ALA A 112 10.21 -6.51 -2.67
CA ALA A 112 9.20 -7.28 -3.40
C ALA A 112 7.99 -7.61 -2.52
N PHE A 113 8.21 -8.05 -1.28
CA PHE A 113 7.12 -8.28 -0.34
C PHE A 113 6.38 -6.99 0.05
N ILE A 114 7.12 -5.90 0.27
CA ILE A 114 6.55 -4.59 0.57
C ILE A 114 5.72 -4.09 -0.61
N GLU A 115 6.26 -4.19 -1.83
CA GLU A 115 5.55 -3.84 -3.05
C GLU A 115 4.34 -4.74 -3.26
N ASP A 116 4.40 -6.05 -3.02
CA ASP A 116 3.22 -6.92 -3.14
C ASP A 116 2.11 -6.55 -2.13
N LEU A 117 2.50 -6.06 -0.95
CA LEU A 117 1.56 -5.53 0.06
C LEU A 117 1.05 -4.12 -0.27
N GLN A 118 1.87 -3.28 -0.91
CA GLN A 118 1.55 -1.89 -1.25
C GLN A 118 0.82 -1.74 -2.59
N ARG A 119 1.28 -2.46 -3.62
CA ARG A 119 1.25 -1.97 -4.98
C ARG A 119 -0.12 -2.14 -5.63
N PRO A 120 -0.95 -3.18 -5.36
CA PRO A 120 -2.38 -2.94 -5.60
C PRO A 120 -3.49 -3.83 -5.04
N PHE A 121 -3.22 -4.99 -4.43
CA PHE A 121 -4.28 -6.02 -4.42
C PHE A 121 -5.12 -6.07 -3.14
N MET A 122 -4.71 -5.40 -2.06
CA MET A 122 -5.29 -5.71 -0.74
C MET A 122 -5.70 -4.49 0.09
N SER A 123 -4.77 -3.63 0.50
CA SER A 123 -5.10 -2.46 1.33
C SER A 123 -6.03 -1.50 0.56
N ILE A 124 -5.59 -1.06 -0.62
CA ILE A 124 -6.39 -0.23 -1.51
C ILE A 124 -7.61 -1.00 -1.99
N TYR A 125 -7.52 -2.28 -2.34
CA TYR A 125 -8.69 -3.04 -2.82
C TYR A 125 -9.82 -3.15 -1.79
N PHE A 126 -9.51 -3.54 -0.55
CA PHE A 126 -10.52 -3.65 0.51
C PHE A 126 -11.02 -2.28 0.95
N ILE A 127 -10.11 -1.32 1.13
CA ILE A 127 -10.49 0.06 1.48
C ILE A 127 -11.35 0.64 0.36
N ARG A 128 -11.00 0.47 -0.92
CA ARG A 128 -11.73 0.93 -2.11
C ARG A 128 -13.14 0.38 -2.15
N ARG A 129 -13.30 -0.94 -1.97
CA ARG A 129 -14.61 -1.60 -1.94
C ARG A 129 -15.53 -1.06 -0.85
N GLN A 130 -14.95 -0.58 0.26
CA GLN A 130 -15.69 -0.04 1.40
C GLN A 130 -15.65 1.50 1.48
N SER A 131 -14.96 2.19 0.57
CA SER A 131 -14.80 3.66 0.58
C SER A 131 -15.84 4.39 -0.27
N GLY A 132 -16.51 3.66 -1.16
CA GLY A 132 -17.49 4.20 -2.09
C GLY A 132 -18.56 3.18 -2.43
N TYR A 133 -19.65 3.67 -3.01
CA TYR A 133 -20.66 2.80 -3.61
C TYR A 133 -20.47 2.80 -5.13
N LEU A 134 -20.55 1.62 -5.73
CA LEU A 134 -20.50 1.48 -7.17
C LEU A 134 -21.86 1.90 -7.75
N SER A 135 -21.88 2.99 -8.51
CA SER A 135 -23.07 3.44 -9.23
C SER A 135 -22.98 2.98 -10.67
N THR A 136 -23.92 2.14 -11.10
CA THR A 136 -24.14 1.80 -12.51
C THR A 136 -25.04 2.83 -13.22
N HIS A 137 -25.53 3.82 -12.46
CA HIS A 137 -26.47 4.84 -12.92
C HIS A 137 -25.81 6.20 -13.19
N GLY A 138 -24.51 6.37 -12.88
CA GLY A 138 -23.82 7.66 -12.90
C GLY A 138 -22.71 7.76 -13.94
N GLY A 139 -22.95 8.54 -15.00
CA GLY A 139 -21.92 9.37 -15.64
C GLY A 139 -21.25 8.85 -16.91
N ALA A 140 -21.75 9.30 -18.07
CA ALA A 140 -20.82 9.75 -19.10
C ALA A 140 -19.93 10.83 -18.45
N ALA A 141 -18.61 10.74 -18.63
CA ALA A 141 -17.65 11.75 -18.21
C ALA A 141 -18.18 13.15 -18.61
N ALA A 142 -18.59 13.94 -17.63
CA ALA A 142 -19.18 15.24 -17.88
C ALA A 142 -18.46 16.26 -16.99
N GLY A 143 -17.78 17.20 -17.65
CA GLY A 143 -17.79 18.58 -17.20
C GLY A 143 -19.23 19.06 -16.92
N PRO A 144 -19.42 20.26 -16.35
CA PRO A 144 -20.73 20.70 -15.86
C PRO A 144 -21.79 20.51 -16.95
N PRO A 145 -22.99 19.99 -16.61
CA PRO A 145 -24.02 19.72 -17.60
C PRO A 145 -24.34 21.05 -18.28
N ARG A 146 -23.97 21.19 -19.56
CA ARG A 146 -24.46 22.29 -20.38
C ARG A 146 -25.98 22.13 -20.38
N ALA A 147 -26.68 23.03 -19.70
CA ALA A 147 -28.13 23.04 -19.65
C ALA A 147 -28.64 22.91 -21.07
N GLN A 148 -29.22 21.75 -21.42
CA GLN A 148 -29.86 21.58 -22.70
C GLN A 148 -31.09 22.47 -22.66
N ALA A 149 -30.95 23.68 -23.23
CA ALA A 149 -32.09 24.53 -23.48
C ALA A 149 -33.11 23.70 -24.27
N PRO A 150 -34.34 23.51 -23.77
CA PRO A 150 -35.34 22.74 -24.49
C PRO A 150 -35.55 23.44 -25.84
N LYS A 151 -35.23 22.74 -26.94
CA LYS A 151 -35.53 23.24 -28.27
C LYS A 151 -37.05 23.34 -28.37
N LYS A 152 -37.55 24.57 -28.37
CA LYS A 152 -38.97 24.90 -28.55
C LYS A 152 -39.38 24.46 -29.96
N GLY A 153 -39.74 23.18 -30.10
CA GLY A 153 -40.27 22.63 -31.33
C GLY A 153 -41.74 23.01 -31.47
N ILE A 154 -42.04 23.87 -32.43
CA ILE A 154 -43.42 24.12 -32.86
C ILE A 154 -43.90 22.86 -33.57
N VAL A 155 -44.86 22.17 -32.97
CA VAL A 155 -45.61 21.08 -33.62
C VAL A 155 -46.46 21.71 -34.73
N LYS A 156 -45.95 21.71 -35.96
CA LYS A 156 -46.80 21.89 -37.15
C LYS A 156 -47.55 20.57 -37.38
N GLY A 157 -48.80 20.52 -36.96
CA GLY A 157 -49.69 19.40 -37.27
C GLY A 157 -49.94 19.31 -38.77
N SER A 158 -49.42 18.26 -39.41
CA SER A 158 -49.85 17.84 -40.74
C SER A 158 -51.11 16.99 -40.62
N LEU A 159 -52.16 17.36 -41.35
CA LEU A 159 -53.42 16.63 -41.45
C LEU A 159 -53.28 15.46 -42.42
N ASP A 160 -52.63 14.38 -41.98
CA ASP A 160 -52.70 13.11 -42.71
C ASP A 160 -53.96 12.36 -42.31
N LYS A 161 -54.98 12.50 -43.17
CA LYS A 161 -56.28 11.81 -43.11
C LYS A 161 -56.06 10.30 -43.14
N GLY A 162 -56.01 9.67 -41.96
CA GLY A 162 -56.09 8.22 -41.83
C GLY A 162 -57.45 7.71 -42.31
N LYS A 163 -57.46 6.97 -43.43
CA LYS A 163 -58.64 6.27 -43.95
C LYS A 163 -58.98 5.13 -42.97
N LYS A 164 -60.11 5.25 -42.27
CA LYS A 164 -60.58 4.23 -41.33
C LYS A 164 -60.94 2.95 -42.10
N ARG A 165 -60.44 1.81 -41.63
CA ARG A 165 -60.74 0.46 -42.13
C ARG A 165 -62.24 0.17 -41.98
N SER A 166 -62.86 -0.46 -42.97
CA SER A 166 -64.28 -0.86 -42.94
C SER A 166 -64.50 -2.13 -42.10
N ALA A 167 -65.71 -2.27 -41.55
CA ALA A 167 -66.05 -3.25 -40.52
C ALA A 167 -65.89 -4.73 -40.94
N GLU A 168 -65.88 -5.05 -42.25
CA GLU A 168 -65.71 -6.43 -42.73
C GLU A 168 -64.25 -6.92 -42.71
N GLU A 169 -63.27 -6.04 -42.53
CA GLU A 169 -61.85 -6.42 -42.45
C GLU A 169 -61.42 -6.84 -41.03
N MET A 170 -62.32 -6.78 -40.04
CA MET A 170 -62.04 -7.20 -38.65
C MET A 170 -62.35 -8.67 -38.35
N ALA A 171 -62.91 -9.43 -39.30
CA ALA A 171 -63.35 -10.83 -39.05
C ALA A 171 -62.36 -11.92 -39.51
N ARG A 172 -61.17 -11.57 -40.04
CA ARG A 172 -60.15 -12.55 -40.45
C ARG A 172 -59.00 -12.60 -39.44
N ALA A 173 -58.66 -13.80 -38.96
CA ALA A 173 -57.56 -14.06 -38.04
C ALA A 173 -56.25 -13.41 -38.53
N PRO A 174 -55.40 -12.89 -37.61
CA PRO A 174 -54.23 -12.11 -37.99
C PRO A 174 -53.21 -12.98 -38.75
N PRO A 175 -52.55 -12.48 -39.81
CA PRO A 175 -51.40 -13.16 -40.38
C PRO A 175 -50.27 -13.21 -39.34
N SER A 176 -49.86 -14.42 -38.98
CA SER A 176 -48.67 -14.70 -38.20
C SER A 176 -47.43 -14.38 -39.05
N LYS A 177 -47.01 -13.11 -39.04
CA LYS A 177 -45.63 -12.63 -39.25
C LYS A 177 -45.64 -11.10 -39.31
N ALA A 178 -45.53 -10.48 -38.14
CA ALA A 178 -45.00 -9.12 -38.08
C ALA A 178 -43.50 -9.22 -38.40
N VAL A 179 -43.09 -8.69 -39.54
CA VAL A 179 -41.68 -8.42 -39.82
C VAL A 179 -41.25 -7.32 -38.85
N HIS A 180 -40.60 -7.70 -37.75
CA HIS A 180 -39.82 -6.75 -36.97
C HIS A 180 -38.65 -6.31 -37.85
N ILE A 181 -38.79 -5.15 -38.48
CA ILE A 181 -37.63 -4.37 -38.91
C ILE A 181 -36.96 -3.93 -37.60
N SER A 182 -35.98 -4.69 -37.15
CA SER A 182 -35.03 -4.23 -36.16
C SER A 182 -34.27 -3.07 -36.78
N ALA A 183 -34.75 -1.85 -36.54
CA ALA A 183 -33.88 -0.69 -36.61
C ALA A 183 -32.71 -1.01 -35.67
N SER A 184 -31.53 -1.23 -36.25
CA SER A 184 -30.28 -1.33 -35.51
C SER A 184 -30.08 0.01 -34.83
N ALA A 185 -30.59 0.11 -33.60
CA ALA A 185 -30.21 1.17 -32.69
C ALA A 185 -28.69 1.11 -32.58
N ALA A 186 -28.02 2.16 -33.05
CA ALA A 186 -26.61 2.38 -32.73
C ALA A 186 -26.44 2.17 -31.21
N PRO A 187 -25.39 1.49 -30.76
CA PRO A 187 -25.17 1.29 -29.33
C PRO A 187 -25.12 2.66 -28.68
N GLY A 188 -26.12 2.94 -27.81
CA GLY A 188 -26.08 4.13 -26.97
C GLY A 188 -24.78 4.14 -26.17
N PRO A 189 -24.30 5.33 -25.73
CA PRO A 189 -23.06 5.42 -24.96
C PRO A 189 -23.14 4.44 -23.79
N ARG A 190 -22.19 3.49 -23.75
CA ARG A 190 -22.10 2.52 -22.66
C ARG A 190 -21.98 3.32 -21.37
N ARG A 191 -22.97 3.16 -20.49
CA ARG A 191 -22.94 3.76 -19.16
C ARG A 191 -21.91 2.97 -18.36
N GLU A 192 -20.74 3.57 -18.20
CA GLU A 192 -19.68 2.98 -17.40
C GLU A 192 -20.03 3.13 -15.93
N ALA A 193 -19.70 2.11 -15.13
CA ALA A 193 -19.92 2.22 -13.70
C ALA A 193 -18.93 3.25 -13.14
N VAL A 194 -19.32 3.96 -12.09
CA VAL A 194 -18.45 4.94 -11.41
C VAL A 194 -18.54 4.72 -9.90
N PHE A 195 -17.39 4.79 -9.22
CA PHE A 195 -17.35 4.80 -7.76
C PHE A 195 -17.75 6.18 -7.24
N LEU A 196 -18.74 6.24 -6.37
CA LEU A 196 -19.19 7.48 -5.74
C LEU A 196 -18.84 7.47 -4.25
N PRO A 197 -18.49 8.65 -3.67
CA PRO A 197 -18.19 8.73 -2.25
C PRO A 197 -19.40 8.36 -1.40
N LEU A 198 -19.14 7.77 -0.25
CA LEU A 198 -20.18 7.43 0.71
C LEU A 198 -20.90 8.68 1.24
N PRO A 199 -22.18 8.55 1.66
CA PRO A 199 -22.98 9.68 2.12
C PRO A 199 -22.35 10.36 3.34
N ALA A 200 -22.63 11.65 3.48
CA ALA A 200 -22.26 12.42 4.66
C ALA A 200 -22.84 11.75 5.92
N GLY A 201 -22.00 11.48 6.92
CA GLY A 201 -22.40 10.77 8.14
C GLY A 201 -22.17 9.25 8.11
N TYR A 202 -21.52 8.70 7.09
CA TYR A 202 -21.05 7.31 7.14
C TYR A 202 -19.94 7.13 8.19
N MET A 203 -20.13 6.21 9.14
CA MET A 203 -19.21 5.99 10.27
C MET A 203 -18.36 4.71 10.14
N GLY A 204 -18.61 3.91 9.09
CA GLY A 204 -18.08 2.55 8.94
C GLY A 204 -16.73 2.42 8.24
N TYR A 205 -15.93 3.48 8.18
CA TYR A 205 -14.61 3.43 7.54
C TYR A 205 -13.67 2.46 8.27
N LEU A 206 -12.85 1.71 7.51
CA LEU A 206 -11.97 0.71 8.09
C LEU A 206 -10.91 1.36 8.98
N THR A 207 -10.68 0.73 10.12
CA THR A 207 -9.57 1.03 11.04
C THR A 207 -8.35 0.17 10.73
N VAL A 208 -7.17 0.58 11.22
CA VAL A 208 -5.92 -0.19 11.11
C VAL A 208 -6.11 -1.65 11.56
N ARG A 209 -6.80 -1.85 12.69
CA ARG A 209 -7.07 -3.19 13.23
C ARG A 209 -7.95 -4.04 12.31
N GLU A 210 -8.93 -3.45 11.65
CA GLU A 210 -9.77 -4.17 10.68
C GLU A 210 -8.97 -4.50 9.41
N ILE A 211 -8.13 -3.58 8.95
CA ILE A 211 -7.21 -3.81 7.84
C ILE A 211 -6.26 -4.97 8.17
N ALA A 212 -5.69 -4.99 9.37
CA ALA A 212 -4.80 -6.07 9.82
C ALA A 212 -5.49 -7.45 9.80
N ARG A 213 -6.75 -7.53 10.27
CA ARG A 213 -7.52 -8.79 10.21
C ARG A 213 -7.79 -9.24 8.77
N LEU A 214 -8.09 -8.30 7.87
CA LEU A 214 -8.31 -8.61 6.46
C LEU A 214 -7.03 -9.13 5.79
N LEU A 215 -5.88 -8.51 6.10
CA LEU A 215 -4.57 -8.96 5.62
C LEU A 215 -4.23 -10.36 6.14
N SER A 216 -4.51 -10.66 7.40
CA SER A 216 -4.32 -12.03 7.92
C SER A 216 -5.27 -13.03 7.26
N SER A 217 -6.50 -12.63 6.92
CA SER A 217 -7.50 -13.50 6.29
C SER A 217 -7.21 -13.81 4.82
N SER A 218 -6.45 -12.97 4.12
CA SER A 218 -6.18 -13.15 2.70
C SER A 218 -5.12 -14.20 2.39
N GLY A 219 -4.38 -14.69 3.39
CA GLY A 219 -3.42 -15.79 3.23
C GLY A 219 -2.16 -15.43 2.45
N ILE A 220 -1.84 -14.14 2.33
CA ILE A 220 -0.63 -13.66 1.63
C ILE A 220 0.59 -13.73 2.58
N THR A 221 0.36 -13.52 3.88
CA THR A 221 1.40 -13.49 4.91
C THR A 221 1.66 -14.88 5.51
N ASN A 222 1.92 -15.89 4.67
CA ASN A 222 1.99 -17.29 5.13
C ASN A 222 3.11 -17.56 6.16
N ASN A 223 4.16 -16.72 6.20
CA ASN A 223 5.32 -16.92 7.08
C ASN A 223 5.63 -15.73 8.00
N ILE A 224 4.88 -14.63 7.89
CA ILE A 224 5.20 -13.37 8.56
C ILE A 224 3.98 -12.91 9.36
N ILE A 225 4.15 -12.75 10.68
CA ILE A 225 3.10 -12.22 11.55
C ILE A 225 3.21 -10.70 11.52
N LEU A 226 2.22 -10.02 10.93
CA LEU A 226 2.14 -8.56 10.93
C LEU A 226 1.39 -8.08 12.18
N THR A 227 2.00 -7.17 12.94
CA THR A 227 1.35 -6.52 14.08
C THR A 227 0.49 -5.34 13.63
N GLU A 228 -0.40 -4.83 14.49
CA GLU A 228 -1.21 -3.64 14.19
C GLU A 228 -0.33 -2.41 13.88
N ASP A 229 0.82 -2.28 14.55
CA ASP A 229 1.76 -1.18 14.32
C ASP A 229 2.48 -1.29 12.97
N ASP A 230 2.75 -2.49 12.49
CA ASP A 230 3.34 -2.70 11.16
C ASP A 230 2.33 -2.36 10.07
N VAL A 231 1.08 -2.77 10.23
CA VAL A 231 0.00 -2.39 9.30
C VAL A 231 -0.22 -0.89 9.31
N LYS A 232 -0.09 -0.23 10.47
CA LYS A 232 -0.16 1.24 10.55
C LYS A 232 0.92 1.90 9.70
N LYS A 233 2.18 1.46 9.81
CA LYS A 233 3.28 1.99 8.99
C LYS A 233 2.99 1.85 7.50
N LEU A 234 2.46 0.68 7.09
CA LEU A 234 2.06 0.44 5.70
C LEU A 234 0.98 1.44 5.25
N VAL A 235 -0.06 1.63 6.06
CA VAL A 235 -1.14 2.57 5.76
C VAL A 235 -0.65 4.02 5.73
N ASP A 236 0.27 4.41 6.62
CA ASP A 236 0.84 5.75 6.66
C ASP A 236 1.60 6.08 5.36
N VAL A 237 2.34 5.11 4.79
CA VAL A 237 2.97 5.27 3.46
C VAL A 237 1.91 5.54 2.38
N LEU A 238 0.81 4.77 2.37
CA LEU A 238 -0.28 4.98 1.39
C LEU A 238 -0.97 6.35 1.56
N VAL A 239 -0.97 6.90 2.78
CA VAL A 239 -1.45 8.26 3.03
C VAL A 239 -0.48 9.29 2.48
N TRP A 240 0.84 9.07 2.62
CA TRP A 240 1.87 9.95 2.05
C TRP A 240 1.86 9.95 0.51
N ASP A 241 1.59 8.80 -0.09
CA ASP A 241 1.41 8.66 -1.54
C ASP A 241 0.08 9.28 -2.04
N ASN A 242 -0.73 9.84 -1.14
CA ASN A 242 -2.06 10.39 -1.41
C ASN A 242 -3.03 9.40 -2.05
N LEU A 243 -2.82 8.10 -1.84
CA LEU A 243 -3.73 7.04 -2.30
C LEU A 243 -4.87 6.82 -1.32
N VAL A 244 -4.61 7.07 -0.03
CA VAL A 244 -5.55 6.88 1.08
C VAL A 244 -5.66 8.16 1.90
N GLU A 245 -6.87 8.51 2.30
CA GLU A 245 -7.16 9.64 3.18
C GLU A 245 -7.60 9.14 4.57
N PRO A 246 -7.03 9.65 5.66
CA PRO A 246 -7.52 9.41 7.00
C PRO A 246 -8.82 10.20 7.23
N VAL A 247 -9.85 9.54 7.75
CA VAL A 247 -11.13 10.14 8.10
C VAL A 247 -11.38 9.94 9.59
N LYS A 248 -11.36 11.05 10.33
CA LYS A 248 -11.63 11.03 11.76
C LYS A 248 -13.11 11.32 12.01
N ILE A 249 -13.80 10.34 12.57
CA ILE A 249 -15.24 10.41 12.79
C ILE A 249 -15.57 9.93 14.21
N ALA A 250 -16.23 10.77 14.99
CA ALA A 250 -16.67 10.44 16.36
C ALA A 250 -15.55 9.82 17.24
N GLY A 251 -14.31 10.28 17.09
CA GLY A 251 -13.15 9.77 17.82
C GLY A 251 -12.49 8.51 17.23
N ARG A 252 -13.09 7.91 16.19
CA ARG A 252 -12.54 6.78 15.44
C ARG A 252 -11.73 7.27 14.25
N LEU A 253 -10.52 6.75 14.06
CA LEU A 253 -9.70 7.00 12.88
C LEU A 253 -9.91 5.87 11.87
N GLY A 254 -10.63 6.17 10.80
CA GLY A 254 -10.81 5.28 9.66
C GLY A 254 -10.02 5.75 8.45
N TYR A 255 -9.97 4.92 7.41
CA TYR A 255 -9.29 5.21 6.17
C TYR A 255 -10.23 5.03 4.99
N ARG A 256 -10.11 5.90 3.99
CA ARG A 256 -10.81 5.77 2.70
C ARG A 256 -9.86 6.02 1.55
N VAL A 257 -10.19 5.55 0.36
CA VAL A 257 -9.40 5.84 -0.84
C VAL A 257 -9.56 7.32 -1.24
N ALA A 258 -8.46 7.96 -1.60
CA ALA A 258 -8.45 9.30 -2.14
C ALA A 258 -9.13 9.31 -3.53
N ARG A 259 -9.85 10.39 -3.84
CA ARG A 259 -10.46 10.61 -5.18
C ARG A 259 -11.33 9.43 -5.66
N VAL A 260 -12.24 8.96 -4.80
CA VAL A 260 -13.17 7.84 -5.08
C VAL A 260 -13.81 7.92 -6.47
N ALA A 261 -14.15 9.12 -6.97
CA ALA A 261 -14.77 9.32 -8.29
C ALA A 261 -13.85 9.10 -9.50
N LYS A 262 -12.53 9.15 -9.33
CA LYS A 262 -11.54 8.90 -10.40
C LYS A 262 -10.99 7.46 -10.38
N GLN A 263 -11.52 6.61 -9.50
CA GLN A 263 -11.03 5.25 -9.31
C GLN A 263 -11.60 4.30 -10.39
N SER A 264 -10.72 3.65 -11.17
CA SER A 264 -11.02 2.72 -12.28
C SER A 264 -11.95 1.54 -11.92
N THR A 265 -13.16 1.42 -12.46
CA THR A 265 -14.11 0.36 -12.04
C THR A 265 -13.72 -1.08 -12.36
N GLU A 266 -12.65 -1.30 -13.10
CA GLU A 266 -12.16 -2.62 -13.48
C GLU A 266 -11.49 -3.35 -12.29
N SER A 267 -11.62 -4.68 -12.28
CA SER A 267 -10.95 -5.53 -11.29
C SER A 267 -9.46 -5.54 -11.61
N TRP A 268 -8.62 -5.21 -10.63
CA TRP A 268 -7.16 -5.22 -10.77
C TRP A 268 -6.58 -6.58 -11.20
N ALA A 269 -7.35 -7.65 -11.04
CA ALA A 269 -6.93 -9.00 -11.40
C ALA A 269 -6.78 -9.16 -12.93
N GLY A 270 -5.58 -8.88 -13.46
CA GLY A 270 -5.08 -9.53 -14.66
C GLY A 270 -5.25 -8.79 -15.99
N ARG A 271 -4.67 -7.59 -16.12
CA ARG A 271 -4.32 -7.06 -17.44
C ARG A 271 -3.01 -6.28 -17.42
N ASP A 272 -1.99 -6.85 -18.05
CA ASP A 272 -0.91 -6.08 -18.65
C ASP A 272 -1.51 -5.34 -19.86
N ASP A 273 -1.98 -4.11 -19.63
CA ASP A 273 -2.40 -3.25 -20.73
C ASP A 273 -1.14 -2.73 -21.47
N PRO A 274 -0.95 -3.02 -22.77
CA PRO A 274 0.24 -2.62 -23.53
C PRO A 274 0.35 -1.10 -23.75
N ALA A 275 -0.65 -0.33 -23.30
CA ALA A 275 -0.67 1.13 -23.34
C ALA A 275 -0.17 1.79 -22.04
N GLY A 276 0.30 1.02 -21.05
CA GLY A 276 0.94 1.54 -19.83
C GLY A 276 -0.01 2.27 -18.85
N ARG A 277 -1.29 2.43 -19.17
CA ARG A 277 -2.33 2.79 -18.20
C ARG A 277 -2.79 1.53 -17.47
N GLY A 278 -1.88 0.94 -16.69
CA GLY A 278 -2.26 -0.02 -15.66
C GLY A 278 -3.29 0.63 -14.74
N GLY A 279 -4.20 -0.14 -14.17
CA GLY A 279 -5.24 0.34 -13.24
C GLY A 279 -4.72 0.93 -11.92
N GLU A 280 -3.48 1.42 -11.92
CA GLU A 280 -2.80 2.12 -10.84
C GLU A 280 -3.63 3.34 -10.41
N PRO A 281 -3.84 3.56 -9.09
CA PRO A 281 -4.53 4.75 -8.64
C PRO A 281 -3.71 5.94 -9.12
N GLU A 282 -4.28 6.69 -10.06
CA GLU A 282 -3.63 7.80 -10.72
C GLU A 282 -3.16 8.79 -9.66
N LEU A 283 -1.85 8.82 -9.42
CA LEU A 283 -1.21 9.84 -8.59
C LEU A 283 -1.67 11.19 -9.13
N TYR A 284 -1.85 12.16 -8.24
CA TYR A 284 -2.33 13.47 -8.69
C TYR A 284 -1.35 14.10 -9.68
N ILE A 285 -1.69 14.02 -10.96
CA ILE A 285 -1.06 14.84 -11.98
C ILE A 285 -1.77 16.19 -11.92
N SER A 286 -1.03 17.22 -11.57
CA SER A 286 -1.53 18.59 -11.67
C SER A 286 -1.71 18.94 -13.15
N PRO A 287 -2.69 19.78 -13.52
CA PRO A 287 -2.82 20.23 -14.92
C PRO A 287 -1.55 20.91 -15.45
N LEU A 288 -0.70 21.44 -14.57
CA LEU A 288 0.59 22.00 -14.94
C LEU A 288 1.60 20.93 -15.34
N THR A 289 1.61 19.79 -14.65
CA THR A 289 2.48 18.64 -14.94
C THR A 289 1.98 17.77 -16.09
N GLU A 290 0.74 17.95 -16.55
CA GLU A 290 0.24 17.35 -17.79
C GLU A 290 0.89 18.01 -19.03
N ALA A 291 1.23 19.30 -18.93
CA ALA A 291 1.92 20.02 -19.97
C ALA A 291 3.45 19.86 -19.85
N PRO A 292 4.19 19.75 -20.96
CA PRO A 292 5.64 19.56 -20.94
C PRO A 292 6.40 20.74 -20.31
N CYS A 293 5.75 21.89 -20.14
CA CYS A 293 6.32 23.05 -19.45
C CYS A 293 6.44 22.86 -17.93
N GLY A 294 5.53 22.10 -17.29
CA GLY A 294 5.51 21.96 -15.83
C GLY A 294 6.68 21.16 -15.25
N GLY A 295 7.35 20.34 -16.06
CA GLY A 295 8.57 19.59 -15.70
C GLY A 295 9.78 19.96 -16.56
N CYS A 296 9.75 21.08 -17.27
CA CYS A 296 10.81 21.43 -18.21
C CYS A 296 12.12 21.78 -17.47
N PRO A 297 13.24 21.08 -17.72
CA PRO A 297 14.50 21.32 -17.01
C PRO A 297 15.18 22.64 -17.39
N VAL A 298 14.74 23.26 -18.49
CA VAL A 298 15.28 24.51 -19.03
C VAL A 298 14.21 25.61 -19.10
N PHE A 299 13.19 25.53 -18.23
CA PHE A 299 12.07 26.48 -18.21
C PHE A 299 12.56 27.93 -18.07
N ASP A 300 13.54 28.17 -17.20
CA ASP A 300 14.09 29.51 -16.93
C ASP A 300 14.84 30.13 -18.12
N LEU A 301 15.21 29.32 -19.12
CA LEU A 301 15.90 29.75 -20.34
C LEU A 301 14.95 29.90 -21.53
N CYS A 302 13.66 29.62 -21.33
CA CYS A 302 12.66 29.62 -22.39
C CYS A 302 12.11 31.04 -22.61
N GLU A 303 12.53 31.69 -23.69
CA GLU A 303 12.11 33.04 -24.07
C GLU A 303 11.64 33.07 -25.53
N GLU A 304 10.71 33.97 -25.85
CA GLU A 304 10.11 34.04 -27.21
C GLU A 304 11.14 34.38 -28.30
N SER A 305 12.20 35.11 -27.96
CA SER A 305 13.30 35.47 -28.85
C SER A 305 14.65 34.87 -28.43
N GLY A 306 14.65 33.89 -27.53
CA GLY A 306 15.85 33.25 -27.01
C GLY A 306 16.34 32.06 -27.85
N PRO A 307 17.49 31.46 -27.51
CA PRO A 307 17.97 30.23 -28.15
C PRO A 307 17.03 29.04 -27.90
N VAL A 308 16.30 29.06 -26.79
CA VAL A 308 15.25 28.10 -26.43
C VAL A 308 13.95 28.87 -26.30
N GLY A 309 12.92 28.46 -27.02
CA GLY A 309 11.61 29.11 -27.01
C GLY A 309 10.48 28.13 -27.36
N PRO A 310 9.22 28.51 -27.14
CA PRO A 310 8.08 27.63 -27.40
C PRO A 310 7.98 27.20 -28.88
N SER A 311 8.43 28.06 -29.81
CA SER A 311 8.41 27.80 -31.26
C SER A 311 9.39 26.72 -31.72
N ASN A 312 10.53 26.56 -31.03
CA ASN A 312 11.57 25.56 -31.35
C ASN A 312 11.66 24.42 -30.33
N CYS A 313 10.76 24.38 -29.35
CA CYS A 313 10.77 23.43 -28.24
C CYS A 313 10.56 21.97 -28.70
N VAL A 314 11.53 21.10 -28.41
CA VAL A 314 11.46 19.66 -28.72
C VAL A 314 10.43 18.94 -27.85
N TYR A 315 10.35 19.28 -26.56
CA TYR A 315 9.41 18.67 -25.61
C TYR A 315 7.96 18.92 -25.99
N PHE A 316 7.65 20.14 -26.45
CA PHE A 316 6.30 20.51 -26.87
C PHE A 316 5.88 19.78 -28.15
N ARG A 317 6.81 19.62 -29.10
CA ARG A 317 6.56 18.86 -30.34
C ARG A 317 6.30 17.39 -30.06
N GLN A 318 7.17 16.73 -29.28
CA GLN A 318 7.01 15.33 -28.92
C GLN A 318 5.70 15.06 -28.16
N TRP A 319 5.27 15.99 -27.32
CA TRP A 319 4.01 15.87 -26.57
C TRP A 319 2.76 16.04 -27.45
N LEU A 320 2.82 16.90 -28.47
CA LEU A 320 1.71 17.07 -29.43
C LEU A 320 1.61 15.93 -30.46
N ASP A 321 2.73 15.26 -30.74
CA ASP A 321 2.81 14.14 -31.68
C ASP A 321 2.40 12.79 -31.04
N ALA A 322 2.21 12.74 -29.71
CA ALA A 322 1.84 11.56 -28.92
C ALA A 322 0.32 11.41 -28.73
#